data_AF-A0A0W8JAC2-F1
#
_entry.id   AF-A0A0W8JAC2-F1
#
_cell.length_a   1.000
_cell.length_b   1.000
_cell.length_c   1.000
_cell.angle_alpha   90.00
_cell.angle_beta   90.00
_cell.angle_gamma   90.00
#
_symmetry.space_group_name_H-M   'P 1'
#
loop_
_entity.id
_entity.type
_entity.pdbx_description
1 polymer ?
#
loop_
_entity_poly.entity_id
_entity_poly.type
_entity_poly.pdbx_seq_one_letter_code
_entity_poly.pdbx_strand_id
1 'polypeptide(L)'
;MIIFRSIFLTILFVASIASAIANESNYRIIRIFGAAYLSEMKPLLDDFSMRNPNIKIQYRWMSSEDLDRYIRLQKQPQPDVTVSSVMHLQLGLVNDGYALEHQSESIRGERNTVALPNWSQWRDELFGFSFEPAVIAFNNVFLEGKQVPTNRIELLSFIRRYSDELMGKIGLYDIRHVGIGYLFWSFERQQSRNYGQFLELFNYHNARTFDSSREMLAALSKGEINMAYNILGSYSQSWQLLNHNVTITTMTDYTPVIIRTAFINRTTQNAHDAKRFIDYLLSSSGQWVMAEQTNMPPIRSDINIINSASYMREQYAEQLKPLPLDVRLLVFSDKSKRQIVTTEWEHALKNYD
;
A
#
# COMPACT_ATOMS: atom_id res chain seq x y z
N MET A 1 79.47 6.70 -1.57
CA MET A 1 78.55 7.70 -1.00
C MET A 1 77.61 8.21 -2.08
N ILE A 2 76.70 7.36 -2.59
CA ILE A 2 75.66 7.71 -3.58
C ILE A 2 74.44 6.80 -3.31
N ILE A 3 73.64 7.14 -2.31
CA ILE A 3 72.30 6.57 -2.08
C ILE A 3 71.46 7.66 -1.43
N PHE A 4 70.83 8.55 -2.20
CA PHE A 4 69.75 9.43 -1.73
C PHE A 4 69.10 10.13 -2.94
N ARG A 5 68.53 9.38 -3.89
CA ARG A 5 67.75 9.99 -5.00
C ARG A 5 66.59 9.17 -5.57
N SER A 6 66.14 8.13 -4.87
CA SER A 6 65.01 7.30 -5.36
C SER A 6 63.79 7.21 -4.43
N ILE A 7 63.74 7.96 -3.32
CA ILE A 7 62.60 7.87 -2.36
C ILE A 7 61.56 8.99 -2.58
N PHE A 8 61.88 10.04 -3.35
CA PHE A 8 60.97 11.18 -3.49
C PHE A 8 59.97 11.07 -4.66
N LEU A 9 60.15 10.13 -5.59
CA LEU A 9 59.27 9.99 -6.76
C LEU A 9 58.14 8.97 -6.57
N THR A 10 58.23 8.08 -5.58
CA THR A 10 57.18 7.07 -5.33
C THR A 10 56.07 7.60 -4.42
N ILE A 11 56.35 8.61 -3.58
CA ILE A 11 55.35 9.19 -2.67
C ILE A 11 54.37 10.13 -3.40
N LEU A 12 54.81 10.80 -4.48
CA LEU A 12 53.95 11.67 -5.27
C LEU A 12 52.97 10.92 -6.20
N PHE A 13 53.28 9.68 -6.58
CA PHE A 13 52.37 8.88 -7.42
C PHE A 13 51.31 8.14 -6.60
N VAL A 14 51.62 7.75 -5.36
CA VAL A 14 50.63 7.13 -4.45
C VAL A 14 49.64 8.18 -3.91
N ALA A 15 50.06 9.43 -3.71
CA ALA A 15 49.15 10.52 -3.34
C ALA A 15 48.15 10.85 -4.46
N SER A 16 48.55 10.74 -5.73
CA SER A 16 47.67 10.98 -6.89
C SER A 16 46.60 9.91 -7.10
N ILE A 17 46.84 8.67 -6.63
CA ILE A 17 45.87 7.56 -6.73
C ILE A 17 44.96 7.52 -5.49
N ALA A 18 45.45 7.94 -4.32
CA ALA A 18 44.63 8.07 -3.11
C ALA A 18 43.58 9.19 -3.22
N SER A 19 43.86 10.28 -3.96
CA SER A 19 42.89 11.34 -4.23
C SER A 19 41.81 10.98 -5.26
N ALA A 20 41.95 9.84 -5.96
CA ALA A 20 40.95 9.36 -6.92
C ALA A 20 39.93 8.39 -6.28
N ILE A 21 40.12 7.97 -5.03
CA ILE A 21 39.24 7.01 -4.32
C ILE A 21 38.40 7.69 -3.23
N ALA A 22 38.63 8.98 -2.95
CA ALA A 22 37.80 9.77 -2.05
C ALA A 22 36.97 10.82 -2.82
N ASN A 23 36.33 10.41 -3.91
CA ASN A 23 35.12 11.11 -4.32
C ASN A 23 34.00 10.59 -3.40
N GLU A 24 33.95 11.11 -2.16
CA GLU A 24 32.71 11.07 -1.40
C GLU A 24 31.71 11.91 -2.21
N SER A 25 31.06 11.26 -3.16
CA SER A 25 29.91 11.80 -3.86
C SER A 25 28.92 12.24 -2.79
N ASN A 26 28.82 13.55 -2.61
CA ASN A 26 28.05 14.20 -1.56
C ASN A 26 26.56 14.09 -1.93
N TYR A 27 26.02 12.87 -1.82
CA TYR A 27 24.64 12.57 -2.17
C TYR A 27 23.71 13.29 -1.21
N ARG A 28 22.71 13.98 -1.77
CA ARG A 28 21.59 14.46 -0.98
C ARG A 28 20.73 13.26 -0.60
N ILE A 29 20.40 13.12 0.67
CA ILE A 29 19.60 11.99 1.16
C ILE A 29 18.14 12.43 1.22
N ILE A 30 17.24 11.60 0.69
CA ILE A 30 15.81 11.67 0.93
C ILE A 30 15.37 10.44 1.74
N ARG A 31 14.69 10.67 2.87
CA ARG A 31 14.15 9.62 3.73
C ARG A 31 12.69 9.39 3.40
N ILE A 32 12.38 8.15 3.01
CA ILE A 32 11.03 7.74 2.65
C ILE A 32 10.62 6.63 3.59
N PHE A 33 9.71 6.91 4.51
CA PHE A 33 9.18 5.88 5.41
C PHE A 33 7.83 5.43 4.90
N GLY A 34 7.66 4.13 4.71
CA GLY A 34 6.50 3.60 4.02
C GLY A 34 5.92 2.35 4.67
N ALA A 35 4.60 2.20 4.56
CA ALA A 35 3.88 0.99 4.89
C ALA A 35 3.67 0.04 3.70
N ALA A 36 4.19 0.41 2.54
CA ALA A 36 4.29 -0.47 1.39
C ALA A 36 5.54 -1.36 1.52
N TYR A 37 5.46 -2.66 1.23
CA TYR A 37 6.68 -3.47 1.25
C TYR A 37 7.70 -2.92 0.25
N LEU A 38 8.99 -3.01 0.59
CA LEU A 38 10.05 -2.54 -0.31
C LEU A 38 9.96 -3.20 -1.68
N SER A 39 9.58 -4.49 -1.77
CA SER A 39 9.38 -5.20 -3.03
C SER A 39 8.40 -4.49 -3.98
N GLU A 40 7.35 -3.87 -3.44
CA GLU A 40 6.30 -3.23 -4.23
C GLU A 40 6.69 -1.81 -4.64
N MET A 41 7.44 -1.10 -3.78
CA MET A 41 7.92 0.25 -4.07
C MET A 41 9.21 0.26 -4.91
N LYS A 42 9.99 -0.83 -4.90
CA LYS A 42 11.34 -0.87 -5.48
C LYS A 42 11.38 -0.37 -6.93
N PRO A 43 10.48 -0.78 -7.86
CA PRO A 43 10.51 -0.28 -9.23
C PRO A 43 10.41 1.25 -9.32
N LEU A 44 9.53 1.86 -8.51
CA LEU A 44 9.38 3.31 -8.44
C LEU A 44 10.61 3.99 -7.83
N LEU A 45 11.18 3.41 -6.77
CA LEU A 45 12.38 3.95 -6.09
C LEU A 45 13.62 3.86 -6.97
N ASP A 46 13.79 2.76 -7.71
CA ASP A 46 14.90 2.54 -8.64
C ASP A 46 14.82 3.53 -9.81
N ASP A 47 13.66 3.67 -10.45
CA ASP A 47 13.49 4.61 -11.56
C ASP A 47 13.65 6.07 -11.10
N PHE A 48 13.15 6.43 -9.90
CA PHE A 48 13.45 7.74 -9.33
C PHE A 48 14.95 7.94 -9.13
N SER A 49 15.66 6.96 -8.59
CA SER A 49 17.11 7.05 -8.36
C SER A 49 17.89 7.19 -9.67
N MET A 50 17.49 6.47 -10.71
CA MET A 50 18.08 6.55 -12.05
C MET A 50 17.92 7.94 -12.66
N ARG A 51 16.75 8.57 -12.49
CA ARG A 51 16.49 9.95 -12.94
C ARG A 51 17.18 11.00 -12.08
N ASN A 52 17.66 10.62 -10.90
CA ASN A 52 18.18 11.52 -9.87
C ASN A 52 19.48 11.01 -9.28
N PRO A 53 20.56 10.90 -10.09
CA PRO A 53 21.80 10.23 -9.67
C PRO A 53 22.50 10.92 -8.49
N ASN A 54 22.15 12.18 -8.18
CA ASN A 54 22.69 12.92 -7.03
C ASN A 54 21.83 12.80 -5.76
N ILE A 55 20.74 12.04 -5.78
CA ILE A 55 19.85 11.80 -4.64
C ILE A 55 19.93 10.32 -4.23
N LYS A 56 20.24 10.08 -2.96
CA LYS A 56 20.21 8.74 -2.36
C LYS A 56 18.91 8.56 -1.57
N ILE A 57 18.12 7.55 -1.94
CA ILE A 57 16.91 7.20 -1.18
C ILE A 57 17.28 6.33 0.02
N GLN A 58 16.76 6.70 1.20
CA GLN A 58 16.69 5.83 2.37
C GLN A 58 15.23 5.41 2.59
N TYR A 59 14.88 4.22 2.10
CA TYR A 59 13.56 3.64 2.33
C TYR A 59 13.52 2.85 3.64
N ARG A 60 12.55 3.12 4.50
CA ARG A 60 12.29 2.34 5.72
C ARG A 60 10.86 1.84 5.71
N TRP A 61 10.70 0.52 5.77
CA TRP A 61 9.40 -0.10 5.94
C TRP A 61 8.96 -0.14 7.41
N MET A 62 7.69 0.13 7.68
CA MET A 62 7.02 -0.02 8.98
C MET A 62 5.56 -0.45 8.77
N SER A 63 4.90 -1.05 9.76
CA SER A 63 3.43 -1.18 9.72
C SER A 63 2.78 0.20 9.65
N SER A 64 1.55 0.31 9.13
CA SER A 64 0.87 1.62 9.04
C SER A 64 0.65 2.25 10.42
N GLU A 65 0.33 1.43 11.42
CA GLU A 65 0.17 1.80 12.83
C GLU A 65 1.48 2.32 13.42
N ASP A 66 2.58 1.61 13.23
CA ASP A 66 3.87 2.03 13.76
C ASP A 66 4.39 3.26 13.04
N LEU A 67 4.10 3.41 11.75
CA LEU A 67 4.44 4.60 10.98
C LEU A 67 3.68 5.84 11.49
N ASP A 68 2.36 5.73 11.67
CA ASP A 68 1.53 6.79 12.28
C ASP A 68 2.05 7.16 13.67
N ARG A 69 2.29 6.16 14.53
CA ARG A 69 2.85 6.36 15.87
C ARG A 69 4.24 6.99 15.83
N TYR A 70 5.10 6.58 14.91
CA TYR A 70 6.46 7.10 14.74
C TYR A 70 6.46 8.59 14.41
N ILE A 71 5.58 9.00 13.49
CA ILE A 71 5.41 10.40 13.07
C ILE A 71 4.85 11.24 14.22
N ARG A 72 3.79 10.76 14.89
CA ARG A 72 3.16 11.46 16.04
C ARG A 72 4.09 11.63 17.22
N LEU A 73 4.94 10.63 17.49
CA LEU A 73 5.96 10.69 18.54
C LEU A 73 7.22 11.47 18.10
N GLN A 74 7.26 12.00 16.88
CA GLN A 74 8.39 12.74 16.31
C GLN A 74 9.75 12.03 16.48
N LYS A 75 9.74 10.69 16.37
CA LYS A 75 10.95 9.87 16.55
C LYS A 75 12.00 10.19 15.48
N GLN A 76 13.28 10.16 15.85
CA GLN A 76 14.37 10.44 14.91
C GLN A 76 14.97 9.16 14.30
N PRO A 77 15.48 9.20 13.06
CA PRO A 77 15.38 10.32 12.11
C PRO A 77 13.97 10.45 11.52
N GLN A 78 13.47 11.68 11.41
CA GLN A 78 12.17 11.93 10.76
C GLN A 78 12.23 11.67 9.24
N PRO A 79 11.15 11.12 8.64
CA PRO A 79 11.04 10.98 7.20
C PRO A 79 10.83 12.33 6.51
N ASP A 80 11.28 12.43 5.26
CA ASP A 80 10.92 13.53 4.36
C ASP A 80 9.56 13.25 3.71
N VAL A 81 9.34 12.00 3.27
CA VAL A 81 8.09 11.54 2.66
C VAL A 81 7.54 10.34 3.44
N THR A 82 6.23 10.36 3.68
CA THR A 82 5.49 9.24 4.27
C THR A 82 4.60 8.60 3.22
N VAL A 83 4.57 7.27 3.15
CA VAL A 83 3.76 6.50 2.17
C VAL A 83 2.92 5.44 2.88
N SER A 84 1.61 5.38 2.64
CA SER A 84 0.75 4.32 3.20
C SER A 84 -0.56 4.14 2.43
N SER A 85 -1.07 2.92 2.39
CA SER A 85 -2.41 2.57 1.88
C SER A 85 -3.52 2.68 2.93
N VAL A 86 -3.17 2.90 4.20
CA VAL A 86 -4.15 3.07 5.28
C VAL A 86 -4.59 4.54 5.32
N MET A 87 -5.52 4.86 4.44
CA MET A 87 -5.93 6.23 4.06
C MET A 87 -6.40 7.07 5.25
N HIS A 88 -7.13 6.48 6.19
CA HIS A 88 -7.67 7.20 7.34
C HIS A 88 -6.54 7.67 8.29
N LEU A 89 -5.53 6.84 8.56
CA LEU A 89 -4.36 7.26 9.36
C LEU A 89 -3.60 8.40 8.68
N GLN A 90 -3.40 8.31 7.37
CA GLN A 90 -2.70 9.34 6.59
C GLN A 90 -3.47 10.67 6.59
N LEU A 91 -4.79 10.62 6.35
CA LEU A 91 -5.63 11.81 6.43
C LEU A 91 -5.65 12.39 7.85
N GLY A 92 -5.67 11.54 8.89
CA GLY A 92 -5.58 11.97 10.28
C GLY A 92 -4.28 12.73 10.56
N LEU A 93 -3.13 12.22 10.13
CA LEU A 93 -1.84 12.91 10.26
C LEU A 93 -1.85 14.27 9.54
N VAL A 94 -2.35 14.31 8.29
CA VAL A 94 -2.43 15.55 7.52
C VAL A 94 -3.36 16.57 8.20
N ASN A 95 -4.54 16.13 8.65
CA ASN A 95 -5.50 16.96 9.36
C ASN A 95 -4.94 17.52 10.68
N ASP A 96 -4.10 16.75 11.37
CA ASP A 96 -3.43 17.16 12.61
C ASP A 96 -2.18 18.04 12.36
N GLY A 97 -1.88 18.38 11.10
CA GLY A 97 -0.83 19.32 10.72
C GLY A 97 0.55 18.69 10.48
N TYR A 98 0.66 17.38 10.33
CA TYR A 98 1.96 16.71 10.09
C TYR A 98 2.47 16.83 8.65
N ALA A 99 1.65 17.33 7.71
CA ALA A 99 2.01 17.47 6.30
C ALA A 99 2.42 18.90 5.94
N LEU A 100 3.29 19.03 4.95
CA LEU A 100 3.59 20.27 4.23
C LEU A 100 2.73 20.34 2.96
N GLU A 101 2.18 21.51 2.66
CA GLU A 101 1.51 21.77 1.38
C GLU A 101 2.49 21.73 0.19
N HIS A 102 2.04 21.15 -0.92
CA HIS A 102 2.77 21.07 -2.18
C HIS A 102 1.81 21.18 -3.37
N GLN A 103 1.82 22.33 -4.02
CA GLN A 103 1.10 22.54 -5.28
C GLN A 103 1.88 21.87 -6.42
N SER A 104 1.53 20.62 -6.72
CA SER A 104 2.20 19.83 -7.77
C SER A 104 1.65 20.15 -9.15
N GLU A 105 2.51 20.57 -10.08
CA GLU A 105 2.13 20.71 -11.50
C GLU A 105 1.84 19.36 -12.16
N SER A 106 2.35 18.26 -11.59
CA SER A 106 2.17 16.89 -12.11
C SER A 106 0.72 16.38 -11.99
N ILE A 107 -0.14 17.08 -11.24
CA ILE A 107 -1.59 16.82 -11.13
C ILE A 107 -2.30 17.09 -12.48
N ARG A 108 -1.69 17.91 -13.35
CA ARG A 108 -2.19 18.21 -14.70
C ARG A 108 -1.72 17.18 -15.72
N GLY A 109 -2.54 16.95 -16.73
CA GLY A 109 -2.26 16.15 -17.93
C GLY A 109 -1.88 17.03 -19.11
N GLU A 110 -1.82 16.42 -20.29
CA GLU A 110 -1.58 17.16 -21.52
C GLU A 110 -2.62 18.27 -21.70
N ARG A 111 -2.18 19.41 -22.27
CA ARG A 111 -3.02 20.58 -22.56
C ARG A 111 -3.76 21.14 -21.33
N ASN A 112 -3.14 21.06 -20.14
CA ASN A 112 -3.71 21.53 -18.87
C ASN A 112 -5.01 20.83 -18.43
N THR A 113 -5.28 19.63 -18.95
CA THR A 113 -6.37 18.79 -18.43
C THR A 113 -6.03 18.32 -17.00
N VAL A 114 -7.02 17.97 -16.19
CA VAL A 114 -6.77 17.39 -14.86
C VAL A 114 -6.51 15.90 -15.05
N ALA A 115 -5.28 15.45 -14.78
CA ALA A 115 -4.91 14.03 -14.95
C ALA A 115 -5.07 13.20 -13.68
N LEU A 116 -4.97 13.82 -12.50
CA LEU A 116 -5.33 13.15 -11.26
C LEU A 116 -6.77 13.48 -10.88
N PRO A 117 -7.62 12.48 -10.60
CA PRO A 117 -8.99 12.75 -10.17
C PRO A 117 -9.03 13.59 -8.89
N ASN A 118 -9.92 14.59 -8.81
CA ASN A 118 -10.02 15.47 -7.64
C ASN A 118 -10.24 14.73 -6.31
N TRP A 119 -10.88 13.56 -6.34
CA TRP A 119 -11.13 12.73 -5.16
C TRP A 119 -9.89 11.98 -4.65
N SER A 120 -8.78 12.00 -5.40
CA SER A 120 -7.52 11.35 -5.03
C SER A 120 -6.51 12.29 -4.40
N GLN A 121 -6.91 13.49 -4.00
CA GLN A 121 -6.05 14.43 -3.30
C GLN A 121 -6.81 15.17 -2.20
N TRP A 122 -6.07 15.64 -1.20
CA TRP A 122 -6.62 16.42 -0.10
C TRP A 122 -5.71 17.60 0.24
N ARG A 123 -6.25 18.82 0.08
CA ARG A 123 -5.65 20.11 0.48
C ARG A 123 -4.23 20.36 -0.02
N ASP A 124 -3.87 19.83 -1.19
CA ASP A 124 -2.49 19.87 -1.70
C ASP A 124 -1.45 19.35 -0.68
N GLU A 125 -1.86 18.50 0.26
CA GLU A 125 -1.04 17.98 1.34
C GLU A 125 -0.92 16.45 1.27
N LEU A 126 -1.98 15.77 0.82
CA LEU A 126 -2.04 14.31 0.72
C LEU A 126 -2.45 13.88 -0.69
N PHE A 127 -1.67 12.99 -1.28
CA PHE A 127 -1.83 12.58 -2.68
C PHE A 127 -1.97 11.08 -2.81
N GLY A 128 -3.10 10.63 -3.37
CA GLY A 128 -3.30 9.27 -3.83
C GLY A 128 -2.60 9.04 -5.16
N PHE A 129 -1.87 7.94 -5.28
CA PHE A 129 -1.08 7.63 -6.48
C PHE A 129 -1.35 6.24 -7.08
N SER A 130 -2.20 5.42 -6.47
CA SER A 130 -2.59 4.11 -7.01
C SER A 130 -4.07 3.84 -6.77
N PHE A 131 -4.61 2.79 -7.38
CA PHE A 131 -6.02 2.42 -7.29
C PHE A 131 -6.17 0.92 -7.07
N GLU A 132 -6.26 0.50 -5.81
CA GLU A 132 -6.07 -0.90 -5.41
C GLU A 132 -7.38 -1.52 -4.87
N PRO A 133 -8.03 -2.43 -5.60
CA PRO A 133 -9.23 -3.12 -5.13
C PRO A 133 -8.95 -4.07 -3.95
N ALA A 134 -9.92 -4.23 -3.06
CA ALA A 134 -9.96 -5.36 -2.12
C ALA A 134 -10.44 -6.62 -2.84
N VAL A 135 -9.75 -7.73 -2.63
CA VAL A 135 -10.01 -9.01 -3.30
C VAL A 135 -10.19 -10.13 -2.29
N ILE A 136 -10.77 -11.22 -2.76
CA ILE A 136 -10.74 -12.51 -2.07
C ILE A 136 -9.78 -13.40 -2.83
N ALA A 137 -8.97 -14.15 -2.09
CA ALA A 137 -8.06 -15.13 -2.66
C ALA A 137 -8.37 -16.52 -2.11
N PHE A 138 -8.21 -17.53 -2.95
CA PHE A 138 -8.42 -18.93 -2.60
C PHE A 138 -7.19 -19.77 -2.97
N ASN A 139 -6.98 -20.85 -2.24
CA ASN A 139 -6.00 -21.87 -2.60
C ASN A 139 -6.53 -22.68 -3.81
N ASN A 140 -5.70 -22.87 -4.85
CA ASN A 140 -6.12 -23.55 -6.09
C ASN A 140 -6.49 -25.02 -5.89
N VAL A 141 -5.80 -25.73 -5.00
CA VAL A 141 -6.11 -27.14 -4.69
C VAL A 141 -7.49 -27.23 -4.04
N PHE A 142 -7.79 -26.31 -3.12
CA PHE A 142 -9.13 -26.23 -2.55
C PHE A 142 -10.19 -25.89 -3.61
N LEU A 143 -9.90 -25.02 -4.58
CA LEU A 143 -10.87 -24.66 -5.63
C LEU A 143 -11.09 -25.70 -6.72
N GLU A 144 -10.29 -26.77 -6.79
CA GLU A 144 -10.40 -27.75 -7.86
C GLU A 144 -11.82 -28.35 -7.93
N GLY A 145 -12.44 -28.26 -9.12
CA GLY A 145 -13.82 -28.71 -9.35
C GLY A 145 -14.91 -27.82 -8.73
N LYS A 146 -14.57 -26.69 -8.08
CA LYS A 146 -15.52 -25.79 -7.44
C LYS A 146 -15.72 -24.51 -8.26
N GLN A 147 -16.98 -24.07 -8.39
CA GLN A 147 -17.28 -22.76 -8.99
C GLN A 147 -16.90 -21.64 -8.02
N VAL A 148 -16.04 -20.71 -8.47
CA VAL A 148 -15.62 -19.55 -7.68
C VAL A 148 -16.81 -18.59 -7.50
N PRO A 149 -17.12 -18.15 -6.27
CA PRO A 149 -18.20 -17.20 -6.03
C PRO A 149 -17.86 -15.83 -6.63
N THR A 150 -18.85 -15.19 -7.24
CA THR A 150 -18.69 -13.91 -7.93
C THR A 150 -19.21 -12.72 -7.12
N ASN A 151 -20.07 -12.97 -6.14
CA ASN A 151 -20.64 -11.95 -5.25
C ASN A 151 -20.76 -12.50 -3.82
N ARG A 152 -21.03 -11.62 -2.86
CA ARG A 152 -21.09 -12.00 -1.45
C ARG A 152 -22.22 -12.97 -1.08
N ILE A 153 -23.35 -13.00 -1.80
CA ILE A 153 -24.42 -13.97 -1.55
C ILE A 153 -23.97 -15.37 -1.94
N GLU A 154 -23.32 -15.48 -3.10
CA GLU A 154 -22.68 -16.72 -3.55
C GLU A 154 -21.55 -17.11 -2.60
N LEU A 155 -20.76 -16.17 -2.10
CA LEU A 155 -19.68 -16.44 -1.15
C LEU A 155 -20.20 -17.02 0.16
N LEU A 156 -21.27 -16.47 0.73
CA LEU A 156 -21.92 -17.02 1.93
C LEU A 156 -22.40 -18.47 1.68
N SER A 157 -23.00 -18.71 0.51
CA SER A 157 -23.48 -20.04 0.10
C SER A 157 -22.32 -21.01 -0.15
N PHE A 158 -21.23 -20.53 -0.73
CA PHE A 158 -20.00 -21.26 -1.00
C PHE A 158 -19.35 -21.71 0.30
N ILE A 159 -19.19 -20.81 1.27
CA ILE A 159 -18.63 -21.13 2.58
C ILE A 159 -19.48 -22.19 3.29
N ARG A 160 -20.82 -22.04 3.30
CA ARG A 160 -21.72 -23.03 3.89
C ARG A 160 -21.65 -24.39 3.20
N ARG A 161 -21.55 -24.41 1.86
CA ARG A 161 -21.48 -25.64 1.07
C ARG A 161 -20.19 -26.43 1.34
N TYR A 162 -19.08 -25.73 1.50
CA TYR A 162 -17.76 -26.33 1.75
C TYR A 162 -17.30 -26.11 3.20
N SER A 163 -18.26 -26.15 4.14
CA SER A 163 -18.06 -25.82 5.56
C SER A 163 -16.92 -26.63 6.18
N ASP A 164 -16.92 -27.96 5.98
CA ASP A 164 -15.92 -28.86 6.55
C ASP A 164 -14.50 -28.56 6.03
N GLU A 165 -14.37 -28.19 4.76
CA GLU A 165 -13.10 -27.83 4.13
C GLU A 165 -12.60 -26.43 4.53
N LEU A 166 -13.49 -25.56 5.03
CA LEU A 166 -13.19 -24.18 5.42
C LEU A 166 -13.08 -23.99 6.93
N MET A 167 -13.45 -24.99 7.73
CA MET A 167 -13.30 -24.98 9.18
C MET A 167 -11.82 -24.77 9.58
N GLY A 168 -11.53 -23.69 10.31
CA GLY A 168 -10.18 -23.27 10.69
C GLY A 168 -9.31 -22.78 9.53
N LYS A 169 -9.89 -22.59 8.34
CA LYS A 169 -9.15 -22.33 7.08
C LYS A 169 -9.62 -21.08 6.34
N ILE A 170 -10.27 -20.15 7.04
CA ILE A 170 -10.57 -18.80 6.53
C ILE A 170 -9.59 -17.83 7.20
N GLY A 171 -8.89 -17.00 6.41
CA GLY A 171 -8.01 -15.96 6.89
C GLY A 171 -8.62 -14.56 6.81
N LEU A 172 -8.52 -13.81 7.90
CA LEU A 172 -8.95 -12.42 8.06
C LEU A 172 -7.79 -11.57 8.57
N TYR A 173 -7.82 -10.26 8.34
CA TYR A 173 -6.91 -9.36 9.06
C TYR A 173 -7.29 -9.29 10.53
N ASP A 174 -6.30 -9.19 11.40
CA ASP A 174 -6.52 -8.78 12.78
C ASP A 174 -6.79 -7.27 12.84
N ILE A 175 -8.07 -6.88 12.88
CA ILE A 175 -8.42 -5.45 12.85
C ILE A 175 -8.09 -4.70 14.15
N ARG A 176 -7.67 -5.41 15.20
CA ARG A 176 -7.15 -4.79 16.44
C ARG A 176 -5.87 -4.02 16.15
N HIS A 177 -5.03 -4.55 15.26
CA HIS A 177 -3.68 -4.05 15.02
C HIS A 177 -3.37 -3.75 13.54
N VAL A 178 -4.20 -4.20 12.59
CA VAL A 178 -3.99 -4.01 11.15
C VAL A 178 -4.95 -2.99 10.56
N GLY A 179 -4.44 -1.80 10.24
CA GLY A 179 -5.25 -0.65 9.87
C GLY A 179 -5.96 -0.79 8.54
N ILE A 180 -5.37 -1.49 7.58
CA ILE A 180 -6.06 -1.76 6.30
C ILE A 180 -7.25 -2.70 6.51
N GLY A 181 -7.11 -3.70 7.39
CA GLY A 181 -8.19 -4.59 7.79
C GLY A 181 -9.32 -3.82 8.47
N TYR A 182 -8.98 -2.97 9.44
CA TYR A 182 -9.94 -2.08 10.09
C TYR A 182 -10.66 -1.14 9.10
N LEU A 183 -9.95 -0.59 8.11
CA LEU A 183 -10.55 0.26 7.08
C LEU A 183 -11.56 -0.51 6.24
N PHE A 184 -11.21 -1.71 5.75
CA PHE A 184 -12.12 -2.54 4.97
C PHE A 184 -13.34 -2.98 5.78
N TRP A 185 -13.16 -3.33 7.06
CA TRP A 185 -14.26 -3.65 7.97
C TRP A 185 -15.20 -2.49 8.24
N SER A 186 -14.65 -1.32 8.50
CA SER A 186 -15.46 -0.13 8.72
C SER A 186 -16.24 0.27 7.47
N PHE A 187 -15.63 0.12 6.30
CA PHE A 187 -16.28 0.36 5.02
C PHE A 187 -17.40 -0.66 4.75
N GLU A 188 -17.12 -1.95 4.91
CA GLU A 188 -18.08 -3.03 4.68
C GLU A 188 -19.30 -2.94 5.62
N ARG A 189 -19.08 -2.56 6.88
CA ARG A 189 -20.15 -2.29 7.85
C ARG A 189 -21.10 -1.18 7.41
N GLN A 190 -20.62 -0.19 6.64
CA GLN A 190 -21.45 0.88 6.07
C GLN A 190 -22.14 0.45 4.77
N GLN A 191 -21.50 -0.42 3.99
CA GLN A 191 -21.93 -0.76 2.63
C GLN A 191 -22.92 -1.93 2.60
N SER A 192 -22.72 -2.96 3.43
CA SER A 192 -23.40 -4.25 3.26
C SER A 192 -24.39 -4.60 4.36
N ARG A 193 -25.58 -5.07 3.94
CA ARG A 193 -26.60 -5.62 4.85
C ARG A 193 -26.25 -7.02 5.39
N ASN A 194 -25.35 -7.75 4.71
CA ASN A 194 -24.94 -9.09 5.13
C ASN A 194 -23.72 -9.11 6.06
N TYR A 195 -23.25 -7.93 6.50
CA TYR A 195 -22.11 -7.79 7.43
C TYR A 195 -22.20 -8.72 8.65
N GLY A 196 -23.35 -8.74 9.34
CA GLY A 196 -23.56 -9.63 10.49
C GLY A 196 -23.51 -11.10 10.14
N GLN A 197 -23.99 -11.49 8.95
CA GLN A 197 -23.94 -12.89 8.50
C GLN A 197 -22.51 -13.36 8.23
N PHE A 198 -21.63 -12.49 7.71
CA PHE A 198 -20.22 -12.84 7.56
C PHE A 198 -19.53 -12.99 8.91
N LEU A 199 -19.81 -12.11 9.86
CA LEU A 199 -19.28 -12.22 11.22
C LEU A 199 -19.67 -13.56 11.88
N GLU A 200 -20.96 -13.91 11.84
CA GLU A 200 -21.46 -15.18 12.36
C GLU A 200 -20.80 -16.37 11.64
N LEU A 201 -20.68 -16.30 10.31
CA LEU A 201 -20.13 -17.37 9.50
C LEU A 201 -18.64 -17.56 9.75
N PHE A 202 -17.86 -16.48 9.85
CA PHE A 202 -16.43 -16.55 10.17
C PHE A 202 -16.18 -17.08 11.57
N ASN A 203 -17.00 -16.68 12.55
CA ASN A 203 -16.94 -17.24 13.89
C ASN A 203 -17.24 -18.74 13.90
N TYR A 204 -18.31 -19.16 13.22
CA TYR A 204 -18.68 -20.57 13.12
C TYR A 204 -17.57 -21.43 12.48
N HIS A 205 -16.85 -20.89 11.50
CA HIS A 205 -15.75 -21.57 10.82
C HIS A 205 -14.39 -21.37 11.49
N ASN A 206 -14.31 -20.83 12.71
CA ASN A 206 -13.06 -20.59 13.42
C ASN A 206 -12.04 -19.84 12.55
N ALA A 207 -12.47 -18.76 11.91
CA ALA A 207 -11.61 -17.96 11.05
C ALA A 207 -10.36 -17.47 11.81
N ARG A 208 -9.21 -17.56 11.16
CA ARG A 208 -7.90 -17.21 11.69
C ARG A 208 -7.56 -15.77 11.33
N THR A 209 -6.88 -15.08 12.23
CA THR A 209 -6.46 -13.69 12.04
C THR A 209 -4.98 -13.61 11.68
N PHE A 210 -4.61 -12.58 10.92
CA PHE A 210 -3.23 -12.35 10.45
C PHE A 210 -2.86 -10.88 10.55
N ASP A 211 -1.58 -10.61 10.85
CA ASP A 211 -1.06 -9.26 11.06
C ASP A 211 -0.61 -8.58 9.75
N SER A 212 -0.58 -9.32 8.65
CA SER A 212 -0.20 -8.76 7.36
C SER A 212 -0.73 -9.55 6.15
N SER A 213 -0.81 -8.87 4.99
CA SER A 213 -1.21 -9.52 3.73
C SER A 213 -0.24 -10.64 3.35
N ARG A 214 1.06 -10.43 3.62
CA ARG A 214 2.11 -11.39 3.27
C ARG A 214 1.98 -12.68 4.07
N GLU A 215 1.72 -12.59 5.38
CA GLU A 215 1.50 -13.77 6.22
C GLU A 215 0.24 -14.53 5.80
N MET A 216 -0.85 -13.80 5.55
CA MET A 216 -2.11 -14.40 5.10
C MET A 216 -1.97 -15.09 3.74
N LEU A 217 -1.31 -14.45 2.76
CA LEU A 217 -1.04 -15.05 1.44
C LEU A 217 -0.06 -16.22 1.54
N ALA A 218 0.92 -16.18 2.44
CA ALA A 218 1.82 -17.30 2.70
C ALA A 218 1.07 -18.51 3.27
N ALA A 219 0.19 -18.31 4.26
CA ALA A 219 -0.65 -19.36 4.80
C ALA A 219 -1.59 -19.95 3.73
N LEU A 220 -2.15 -19.08 2.87
CA LEU A 220 -2.99 -19.50 1.74
C LEU A 220 -2.22 -20.38 0.74
N SER A 221 -1.04 -19.96 0.32
CA SER A 221 -0.20 -20.75 -0.59
C SER A 221 0.30 -22.05 0.02
N LYS A 222 0.47 -22.13 1.34
CA LYS A 222 0.84 -23.38 2.02
C LYS A 222 -0.35 -24.32 2.27
N GLY A 223 -1.58 -23.88 1.99
CA GLY A 223 -2.80 -24.64 2.28
C GLY A 223 -3.16 -24.69 3.78
N GLU A 224 -2.54 -23.82 4.59
CA GLU A 224 -2.88 -23.66 6.00
C GLU A 224 -4.24 -22.96 6.17
N ILE A 225 -4.59 -22.11 5.20
CA ILE A 225 -5.93 -21.60 4.97
C ILE A 225 -6.31 -21.84 3.51
N ASN A 226 -7.61 -21.92 3.23
CA ASN A 226 -8.17 -22.18 1.91
C ASN A 226 -8.79 -20.94 1.27
N MET A 227 -9.13 -19.95 2.09
CA MET A 227 -9.71 -18.68 1.67
C MET A 227 -9.12 -17.54 2.48
N ALA A 228 -8.84 -16.42 1.83
CA ALA A 228 -8.36 -15.20 2.45
C ALA A 228 -9.23 -14.02 2.00
N TYR A 229 -9.77 -13.28 2.96
CA TYR A 229 -10.86 -12.33 2.73
C TYR A 229 -10.41 -10.87 2.80
N ASN A 230 -10.84 -10.04 1.85
CA ASN A 230 -10.57 -8.60 1.75
C ASN A 230 -9.07 -8.23 1.81
N ILE A 231 -8.21 -8.92 1.04
CA ILE A 231 -6.78 -8.56 0.89
C ILE A 231 -6.62 -7.48 -0.19
N LEU A 232 -5.51 -6.72 -0.16
CA LEU A 232 -5.16 -5.80 -1.25
C LEU A 232 -4.84 -6.56 -2.54
N GLY A 233 -5.53 -6.20 -3.63
CA GLY A 233 -5.38 -6.83 -4.95
C GLY A 233 -3.97 -6.76 -5.49
N SER A 234 -3.28 -5.64 -5.32
CA SER A 234 -1.89 -5.46 -5.76
C SER A 234 -0.94 -6.50 -5.15
N TYR A 235 -1.01 -6.71 -3.85
CA TYR A 235 -0.17 -7.69 -3.16
C TYR A 235 -0.57 -9.12 -3.52
N SER A 236 -1.86 -9.39 -3.68
CA SER A 236 -2.35 -10.69 -4.14
C SER A 236 -1.83 -11.02 -5.55
N GLN A 237 -1.86 -10.06 -6.47
CA GLN A 237 -1.33 -10.22 -7.83
C GLN A 237 0.19 -10.42 -7.83
N SER A 238 0.94 -9.58 -7.09
CA SER A 238 2.39 -9.77 -6.89
C SER A 238 2.71 -11.16 -6.35
N TRP A 239 1.89 -11.65 -5.41
CA TRP A 239 2.04 -12.97 -4.84
C TRP A 239 1.73 -14.10 -5.84
N GLN A 240 0.66 -13.98 -6.63
CA GLN A 240 0.24 -14.96 -7.63
C GLN A 240 1.27 -15.14 -8.74
N LEU A 241 1.96 -14.07 -9.14
CA LEU A 241 3.06 -14.13 -10.11
C LEU A 241 4.24 -14.96 -9.61
N LEU A 242 4.48 -14.99 -8.30
CA LEU A 242 5.54 -15.78 -7.66
C LEU A 242 5.06 -17.17 -7.23
N ASN A 243 3.76 -17.32 -6.94
CA ASN A 243 3.13 -18.51 -6.40
C ASN A 243 1.84 -18.80 -7.18
N HIS A 244 1.94 -19.65 -8.22
CA HIS A 244 0.83 -19.95 -9.14
C HIS A 244 -0.28 -20.86 -8.55
N ASN A 245 -0.38 -20.93 -7.23
CA ASN A 245 -1.32 -21.80 -6.51
C ASN A 245 -2.44 -21.04 -5.79
N VAL A 246 -2.67 -19.78 -6.16
CA VAL A 246 -3.78 -18.97 -5.67
C VAL A 246 -4.64 -18.44 -6.80
N THR A 247 -5.94 -18.36 -6.56
CA THR A 247 -6.93 -17.73 -7.44
C THR A 247 -7.46 -16.49 -6.75
N ILE A 248 -7.47 -15.37 -7.45
CA ILE A 248 -7.93 -14.07 -6.95
C ILE A 248 -9.26 -13.73 -7.63
N THR A 249 -10.22 -13.26 -6.85
CA THR A 249 -11.52 -12.81 -7.36
C THR A 249 -11.95 -11.51 -6.69
N THR A 250 -12.65 -10.67 -7.44
CA THR A 250 -13.36 -9.50 -6.92
C THR A 250 -14.85 -9.83 -6.77
N MET A 251 -15.53 -9.06 -5.92
CA MET A 251 -16.97 -9.25 -5.67
C MET A 251 -17.77 -8.26 -6.52
N THR A 252 -18.67 -8.77 -7.36
CA THR A 252 -19.44 -7.97 -8.33
C THR A 252 -20.53 -7.11 -7.68
N ASP A 253 -21.05 -7.50 -6.51
CA ASP A 253 -22.02 -6.71 -5.75
C ASP A 253 -21.44 -5.38 -5.27
N TYR A 254 -20.21 -5.42 -4.75
CA TYR A 254 -19.36 -4.25 -4.61
C TYR A 254 -17.91 -4.66 -4.32
N THR A 255 -16.96 -3.83 -4.76
CA THR A 255 -15.53 -4.00 -4.49
C THR A 255 -14.98 -2.70 -3.90
N PRO A 256 -14.60 -2.66 -2.61
CA PRO A 256 -13.91 -1.52 -2.03
C PRO A 256 -12.61 -1.26 -2.81
N VAL A 257 -12.31 0.00 -3.11
CA VAL A 257 -11.04 0.39 -3.72
C VAL A 257 -10.39 1.45 -2.86
N ILE A 258 -9.16 1.18 -2.43
CA ILE A 258 -8.34 2.15 -1.72
C ILE A 258 -7.38 2.81 -2.69
N ILE A 259 -6.81 3.92 -2.26
CA ILE A 259 -5.68 4.53 -2.94
C ILE A 259 -4.50 4.58 -1.99
N ARG A 260 -3.33 4.16 -2.46
CA ARG A 260 -2.09 4.42 -1.72
C ARG A 260 -1.79 5.89 -1.75
N THR A 261 -1.45 6.43 -0.60
CA THR A 261 -1.21 7.85 -0.42
C THR A 261 0.22 8.15 -0.04
N ALA A 262 0.67 9.35 -0.39
CA ALA A 262 1.92 9.92 0.06
C ALA A 262 1.74 11.38 0.47
N PHE A 263 2.52 11.82 1.46
CA PHE A 263 2.62 13.23 1.85
C PHE A 263 4.05 13.60 2.24
N ILE A 264 4.35 14.90 2.16
CA ILE A 264 5.62 15.47 2.61
C ILE A 264 5.49 15.83 4.09
N ASN A 265 6.37 15.31 4.94
CA ASN A 265 6.31 15.60 6.37
C ASN A 265 6.71 17.04 6.62
N ARG A 266 5.96 17.76 7.46
CA ARG A 266 6.25 19.17 7.83
C ARG A 266 7.62 19.35 8.49
N THR A 267 8.14 18.29 9.10
CA THR A 267 9.46 18.26 9.75
C THR A 267 10.63 18.08 8.78
N THR A 268 10.36 17.89 7.47
CA THR A 268 11.42 17.72 6.46
C THR A 268 12.36 18.92 6.40
N GLN A 269 13.66 18.64 6.34
CA GLN A 269 14.69 19.63 6.02
C GLN A 269 15.09 19.58 4.54
N ASN A 270 14.60 18.58 3.80
CA ASN A 270 14.87 18.38 2.37
C ASN A 270 13.57 18.51 1.55
N ALA A 271 12.85 19.61 1.74
CA ALA A 271 11.57 19.86 1.10
C ALA A 271 11.67 19.82 -0.44
N HIS A 272 12.76 20.29 -1.02
CA HIS A 272 12.96 20.28 -2.47
C HIS A 272 12.95 18.86 -3.04
N ASP A 273 13.75 17.95 -2.51
CA ASP A 273 13.81 16.58 -3.04
C ASP A 273 12.55 15.78 -2.67
N ALA A 274 11.92 16.08 -1.52
CA ALA A 274 10.62 15.51 -1.15
C ALA A 274 9.51 15.87 -2.15
N LYS A 275 9.42 17.15 -2.53
CA LYS A 275 8.48 17.62 -3.57
C LYS A 275 8.73 16.91 -4.90
N ARG A 276 10.01 16.81 -5.31
CA ARG A 276 10.37 16.09 -6.54
C ARG A 276 9.99 14.62 -6.51
N PHE A 277 10.05 13.96 -5.35
CA PHE A 277 9.60 12.57 -5.23
C PHE A 277 8.07 12.45 -5.34
N ILE A 278 7.31 13.34 -4.71
CA ILE A 278 5.85 13.40 -4.89
C ILE A 278 5.50 13.68 -6.35
N ASP A 279 6.11 14.70 -6.96
CA ASP A 279 5.89 15.02 -8.38
C ASP A 279 6.17 13.83 -9.28
N TYR A 280 7.25 13.08 -9.02
CA TYR A 280 7.54 11.85 -9.73
C TYR A 280 6.45 10.79 -9.59
N LEU A 281 5.99 10.49 -8.37
CA LEU A 281 4.91 9.51 -8.14
C LEU A 281 3.62 9.89 -8.89
N LEU A 282 3.36 11.19 -9.04
CA LEU A 282 2.16 11.72 -9.69
C LEU A 282 2.34 11.93 -11.20
N SER A 283 3.58 12.00 -11.69
CA SER A 283 3.91 12.22 -13.09
C SER A 283 3.43 11.07 -13.99
N SER A 284 3.18 11.37 -15.27
CA SER A 284 2.90 10.34 -16.28
C SER A 284 3.99 9.25 -16.29
N SER A 285 5.26 9.64 -16.20
CA SER A 285 6.38 8.70 -16.22
C SER A 285 6.39 7.75 -15.02
N GLY A 286 6.21 8.25 -13.79
CA GLY A 286 6.16 7.39 -12.60
C GLY A 286 4.94 6.46 -12.61
N GLN A 287 3.82 6.94 -13.15
CA GLN A 287 2.59 6.16 -13.28
C GLN A 287 2.70 5.09 -14.37
N TRP A 288 3.44 5.32 -15.45
CA TRP A 288 3.77 4.26 -16.42
C TRP A 288 4.71 3.20 -15.84
N VAL A 289 5.73 3.58 -15.06
CA VAL A 289 6.56 2.60 -14.32
C VAL A 289 5.68 1.76 -13.39
N MET A 290 4.72 2.39 -12.71
CA MET A 290 3.77 1.69 -11.85
C MET A 290 2.93 0.69 -12.64
N ALA A 291 2.42 1.10 -13.79
CA ALA A 291 1.57 0.29 -14.67
C ALA A 291 2.29 -0.94 -15.24
N GLU A 292 3.58 -0.80 -15.57
CA GLU A 292 4.35 -1.81 -16.29
C GLU A 292 5.17 -2.72 -15.36
N GLN A 293 5.60 -2.21 -14.21
CA GLN A 293 6.60 -2.87 -13.35
C GLN A 293 6.08 -3.16 -11.95
N THR A 294 4.83 -2.81 -11.65
CA THR A 294 4.17 -3.12 -10.37
C THR A 294 2.77 -3.67 -10.61
N ASN A 295 2.16 -4.21 -9.56
CA ASN A 295 0.75 -4.58 -9.57
C ASN A 295 -0.15 -3.51 -8.92
N MET A 296 0.33 -2.28 -8.79
CA MET A 296 -0.48 -1.15 -8.33
C MET A 296 -1.08 -0.44 -9.56
N PRO A 297 -2.41 -0.46 -9.75
CA PRO A 297 -3.01 0.23 -10.89
C PRO A 297 -2.75 1.74 -10.81
N PRO A 298 -2.24 2.40 -11.88
CA PRO A 298 -2.04 3.84 -11.89
C PRO A 298 -3.37 4.57 -11.80
N ILE A 299 -3.36 5.71 -11.10
CA ILE A 299 -4.57 6.49 -10.81
C ILE A 299 -4.86 7.58 -11.84
N ARG A 300 -3.87 7.96 -12.66
CA ARG A 300 -4.05 9.01 -13.66
C ARG A 300 -5.13 8.64 -14.69
N SER A 301 -5.99 9.60 -15.02
CA SER A 301 -7.07 9.46 -16.01
C SER A 301 -6.56 9.45 -17.45
N ASP A 302 -5.36 9.97 -17.71
CA ASP A 302 -4.73 9.96 -19.03
C ASP A 302 -3.98 8.64 -19.34
N ILE A 303 -3.98 7.68 -18.42
CA ILE A 303 -3.48 6.31 -18.64
C ILE A 303 -4.68 5.36 -18.66
N ASN A 304 -5.08 4.92 -19.85
CA ASN A 304 -6.20 3.99 -20.06
C ASN A 304 -5.73 2.64 -20.59
N ILE A 305 -5.24 1.79 -19.69
CA ILE A 305 -4.83 0.40 -19.98
C ILE A 305 -5.58 -0.55 -19.05
N ILE A 306 -5.66 -1.84 -19.39
CA ILE A 306 -6.47 -2.84 -18.67
C ILE A 306 -6.30 -2.79 -17.14
N ASN A 307 -5.07 -2.56 -16.66
CA ASN A 307 -4.75 -2.48 -15.23
C ASN A 307 -4.63 -1.02 -14.73
N SER A 308 -5.41 -0.05 -15.24
CA SER A 308 -5.43 1.33 -14.75
C SER A 308 -6.76 1.71 -14.10
N ALA A 309 -6.73 2.72 -13.22
CA ALA A 309 -7.94 3.24 -12.60
C ALA A 309 -8.97 3.73 -13.62
N SER A 310 -8.52 4.36 -14.72
CA SER A 310 -9.42 4.83 -15.77
C SER A 310 -10.19 3.68 -16.40
N TYR A 311 -9.47 2.64 -16.87
CA TYR A 311 -10.08 1.47 -17.50
C TYR A 311 -11.02 0.74 -16.55
N MET A 312 -10.55 0.48 -15.32
CA MET A 312 -11.33 -0.24 -14.32
C MET A 312 -12.62 0.50 -13.96
N ARG A 313 -12.57 1.83 -13.87
CA ARG A 313 -13.76 2.65 -13.60
C ARG A 313 -14.71 2.73 -14.78
N GLU A 314 -14.22 2.67 -16.02
CA GLU A 314 -15.06 2.58 -17.22
C GLU A 314 -15.79 1.24 -17.30
N GLN A 315 -15.09 0.12 -17.04
CA GLN A 315 -15.65 -1.22 -17.18
C GLN A 315 -16.50 -1.67 -15.98
N TYR A 316 -16.14 -1.24 -14.77
CA TYR A 316 -16.70 -1.76 -13.51
C TYR A 316 -17.26 -0.66 -12.61
N ALA A 317 -17.76 0.44 -13.18
CA ALA A 317 -18.23 1.62 -12.44
C ALA A 317 -19.23 1.30 -11.32
N GLU A 318 -20.18 0.40 -11.58
CA GLU A 318 -21.23 0.04 -10.63
C GLU A 318 -20.70 -0.86 -9.50
N GLN A 319 -19.72 -1.72 -9.80
CA GLN A 319 -19.07 -2.64 -8.87
C GLN A 319 -18.07 -1.92 -7.95
N LEU A 320 -17.20 -1.08 -8.52
CA LEU A 320 -16.11 -0.47 -7.77
C LEU A 320 -16.65 0.63 -6.85
N LYS A 321 -16.21 0.60 -5.59
CA LYS A 321 -16.49 1.63 -4.59
C LYS A 321 -15.18 2.26 -4.10
N PRO A 322 -14.63 3.24 -4.83
CA PRO A 322 -13.46 3.98 -4.38
C PRO A 322 -13.76 4.75 -3.11
N LEU A 323 -12.84 4.69 -2.15
CA LEU A 323 -12.86 5.58 -1.00
C LEU A 323 -12.18 6.90 -1.43
N PRO A 324 -12.90 8.02 -1.48
CA PRO A 324 -12.30 9.32 -1.78
C PRO A 324 -11.50 9.85 -0.58
N LEU A 325 -10.46 10.65 -0.85
CA LEU A 325 -9.76 11.43 0.18
C LEU A 325 -10.62 12.63 0.58
N ASP A 326 -11.52 12.42 1.53
CA ASP A 326 -12.33 13.48 2.11
C ASP A 326 -12.59 13.27 3.61
N VAL A 327 -13.32 14.23 4.20
CA VAL A 327 -13.65 14.26 5.63
C VAL A 327 -14.29 12.99 6.17
N ARG A 328 -14.92 12.15 5.33
CA ARG A 328 -15.54 10.89 5.79
C ARG A 328 -14.51 9.92 6.32
N LEU A 329 -13.28 9.94 5.81
CA LEU A 329 -12.20 9.09 6.32
C LEU A 329 -11.81 9.44 7.76
N LEU A 330 -12.03 10.68 8.22
CA LEU A 330 -11.76 11.08 9.60
C LEU A 330 -12.64 10.34 10.60
N VAL A 331 -13.83 9.89 10.19
CA VAL A 331 -14.70 9.04 11.01
C VAL A 331 -14.01 7.70 11.32
N PHE A 332 -13.23 7.17 10.38
CA PHE A 332 -12.46 5.94 10.60
C PHE A 332 -11.22 6.19 11.47
N SER A 333 -10.65 7.40 11.46
CA SER A 333 -9.51 7.77 12.31
C SER A 333 -9.90 8.05 13.77
N ASP A 334 -11.19 8.28 14.05
CA ASP A 334 -11.67 8.52 15.40
C ASP A 334 -11.50 7.28 16.30
N LYS A 335 -10.84 7.49 17.44
CA LYS A 335 -10.51 6.40 18.37
C LYS A 335 -11.74 5.73 18.98
N SER A 336 -12.79 6.50 19.27
CA SER A 336 -14.02 5.98 19.87
C SER A 336 -14.79 5.14 18.86
N LYS A 337 -14.88 5.59 17.60
CA LYS A 337 -15.48 4.81 16.50
C LYS A 337 -14.69 3.55 16.22
N ARG A 338 -13.35 3.62 16.21
CA ARG A 338 -12.48 2.44 16.06
C ARG A 338 -12.75 1.43 17.16
N GLN A 339 -12.80 1.86 18.42
CA GLN A 339 -13.06 0.98 19.55
C GLN A 339 -14.40 0.23 19.41
N ILE A 340 -15.47 0.93 18.99
CA ILE A 340 -16.78 0.29 18.78
C ILE A 340 -16.68 -0.83 17.74
N VAL A 341 -16.09 -0.56 16.57
CA VAL A 341 -15.98 -1.55 15.49
C VAL A 341 -15.09 -2.73 15.91
N THR A 342 -13.95 -2.46 16.54
CA THR A 342 -13.04 -3.50 17.03
C THR A 342 -13.71 -4.37 18.09
N THR A 343 -14.40 -3.79 19.06
CA THR A 343 -15.12 -4.57 20.09
C THR A 343 -16.27 -5.38 19.51
N GLU A 344 -17.04 -4.83 18.55
CA GLU A 344 -18.09 -5.59 17.83
C GLU A 344 -17.48 -6.81 17.12
N TRP A 345 -16.34 -6.62 16.44
CA TRP A 345 -15.66 -7.69 15.71
C TRP A 345 -15.04 -8.74 16.64
N GLU A 346 -14.36 -8.33 17.70
CA GLU A 346 -13.81 -9.23 18.72
C GLU A 346 -14.93 -10.06 19.35
N HIS A 347 -16.05 -9.42 19.69
CA HIS A 347 -17.20 -10.11 20.27
C HIS A 347 -17.85 -11.10 19.31
N ALA A 348 -17.79 -10.82 18.01
CA ALA A 348 -18.29 -11.74 17.01
C ALA A 348 -17.37 -12.94 16.81
N LEU A 349 -16.05 -12.77 16.86
CA LEU A 349 -15.06 -13.85 16.65
C LEU A 349 -14.59 -14.53 17.94
N LYS A 350 -15.32 -14.37 19.05
CA LYS A 350 -14.83 -14.47 20.44
C LYS A 350 -14.35 -15.84 20.95
N ASN A 351 -14.21 -16.84 20.10
CA ASN A 351 -13.46 -18.03 20.45
C ASN A 351 -12.07 -17.87 19.82
N TYR A 352 -10.98 -18.24 20.52
CA TYR A 352 -9.58 -18.29 20.03
C TYR A 352 -8.72 -17.02 20.25
N ASP A 353 -8.33 -16.81 21.51
CA ASP A 353 -6.90 -16.63 21.85
C ASP A 353 -6.39 -17.98 22.43
#